data_AF-A0A1F6AWB3-F1
#
_entry.id   AF-A0A1F6AWB3-F1
#
_cell.length_a   1.000
_cell.length_b   1.000
_cell.length_c   1.000
_cell.angle_alpha   90.00
_cell.angle_beta   90.00
_cell.angle_gamma   90.00
#
_symmetry.space_group_name_H-M   'P 1'
#
loop_
_entity.id
_entity.type
_entity.pdbx_description
1 polymer ?
#
loop_
_entity_poly.entity_id
_entity_poly.type
_entity_poly.pdbx_seq_one_letter_code
_entity_poly.pdbx_strand_id
1 'polypeptide(L)'
;MTQLVVRIPEEQKQMLVLEAQRKGESVSEVARRALARYIEEKSGQGHRDELLDLLAIARKGKHIKGPKDLSSHYKRYLYGDKRL
;
A
#
# COMPACT_ATOMS: atom_id res chain seq x y z
N MET A 1 -18.73 11.17 12.90
CA MET A 1 -18.70 10.92 11.45
C MET A 1 -18.24 12.18 10.76
N THR A 2 -17.13 12.13 10.03
CA THR A 2 -16.59 13.30 9.32
C THR A 2 -17.34 13.46 8.00
N GLN A 3 -17.93 14.64 7.76
CA GLN A 3 -18.56 14.93 6.47
C GLN A 3 -17.48 15.33 5.46
N LEU A 4 -17.46 14.65 4.32
CA LEU A 4 -16.55 14.97 3.22
C LEU A 4 -17.36 15.57 2.08
N VAL A 5 -16.97 16.76 1.64
CA VAL A 5 -17.58 17.45 0.50
C VAL A 5 -16.54 17.58 -0.59
N VAL A 6 -16.84 17.05 -1.77
CA VAL A 6 -15.95 17.09 -2.94
C VAL A 6 -16.72 17.67 -4.11
N ARG A 7 -16.10 18.64 -4.78
CA ARG A 7 -16.63 19.17 -6.05
C ARG A 7 -16.08 18.34 -7.19
N ILE A 8 -16.98 17.74 -7.97
CA ILE A 8 -16.65 16.95 -9.16
C ILE A 8 -17.36 17.54 -10.39
N PRO A 9 -16.84 17.32 -11.61
CA PRO A 9 -17.55 17.63 -12.84
C PRO A 9 -18.92 16.94 -12.92
N GLU A 10 -19.90 17.58 -13.58
CA GLU A 10 -21.26 17.01 -13.64
C GLU A 10 -21.35 15.71 -14.42
N GLU A 11 -20.48 15.50 -15.41
CA GLU A 11 -20.38 14.23 -16.13
C GLU A 11 -20.04 13.08 -15.17
N GLN A 12 -19.09 13.27 -14.26
CA GLN A 12 -18.69 12.26 -13.27
C GLN A 12 -19.79 12.01 -12.25
N LYS A 13 -20.52 13.06 -11.85
CA LYS A 13 -21.68 12.94 -10.98
C LYS A 13 -22.79 12.13 -11.63
N GLN A 14 -23.08 12.36 -12.90
CA GLN A 14 -24.06 11.59 -13.66
C GLN A 14 -23.68 10.11 -13.73
N MET A 15 -22.40 9.81 -13.98
CA MET A 15 -21.91 8.43 -13.96
C MET A 15 -22.11 7.74 -12.61
N LEU A 16 -21.83 8.44 -11.50
CA LEU A 16 -22.03 7.89 -10.15
C LEU A 16 -23.52 7.65 -9.86
N VAL A 17 -24.41 8.52 -10.32
CA VAL A 17 -25.86 8.36 -10.16
C VAL A 17 -26.36 7.15 -10.96
N LEU A 18 -25.91 6.97 -12.21
CA LEU A 18 -26.28 5.83 -13.04
C LEU A 18 -25.82 4.50 -12.41
N GLU A 19 -24.59 4.45 -11.90
CA GLU A 19 -24.07 3.28 -11.21
C GLU A 19 -24.82 2.98 -9.91
N ALA A 20 -25.18 4.01 -9.15
CA ALA A 20 -25.98 3.89 -7.93
C ALA A 20 -27.37 3.31 -8.23
N GLN A 21 -28.05 3.81 -9.26
CA GLN A 21 -29.33 3.30 -9.73
C GLN A 21 -29.23 1.83 -10.18
N ARG A 22 -28.19 1.48 -10.95
CA ARG A 22 -27.99 0.11 -11.44
C ARG A 22 -27.83 -0.90 -10.30
N LYS A 23 -27.25 -0.48 -9.18
CA LYS A 23 -26.95 -1.35 -8.03
C LYS A 23 -27.97 -1.25 -6.90
N GLY A 24 -28.92 -0.31 -6.97
CA GLY A 24 -29.87 -0.05 -5.89
C GLY A 24 -29.21 0.48 -4.62
N GLU A 25 -28.08 1.20 -4.76
CA GLU A 25 -27.28 1.72 -3.65
C GLU A 25 -27.30 3.26 -3.63
N SER A 26 -26.85 3.87 -2.53
CA SER A 26 -26.65 5.32 -2.50
C SER A 26 -25.39 5.74 -3.27
N VAL A 27 -25.40 6.93 -3.85
CA VAL A 27 -24.22 7.53 -4.53
C VAL A 27 -22.99 7.54 -3.61
N SER A 28 -23.20 7.81 -2.32
CA SER A 28 -22.14 7.81 -1.30
C SER A 28 -21.52 6.44 -1.05
N GLU A 29 -22.30 5.35 -1.10
CA GLU A 29 -21.78 3.98 -0.96
C GLU A 29 -20.98 3.58 -2.19
N VAL A 30 -21.47 3.92 -3.39
CA VAL A 30 -20.74 3.70 -4.63
C VAL A 30 -19.39 4.43 -4.59
N ALA A 31 -19.37 5.70 -4.18
CA ALA A 31 -18.16 6.49 -4.04
C ALA A 31 -17.19 5.90 -3.02
N ARG A 32 -17.68 5.50 -1.83
CA ARG A 32 -16.84 4.87 -0.79
C ARG A 32 -16.18 3.58 -1.29
N ARG A 33 -16.94 2.71 -1.96
CA ARG A 33 -16.41 1.45 -2.49
C ARG A 33 -15.39 1.69 -3.60
N ALA A 34 -15.64 2.65 -4.49
CA ALA A 34 -14.70 3.02 -5.54
C ALA A 34 -13.38 3.54 -4.94
N LEU A 35 -13.45 4.40 -3.92
CA LEU A 35 -12.27 4.89 -3.20
C LEU A 35 -11.52 3.75 -2.50
N ALA A 36 -12.23 2.85 -1.81
CA ALA A 36 -11.61 1.71 -1.14
C ALA A 36 -10.84 0.82 -2.13
N ARG A 37 -11.45 0.48 -3.28
CA ARG A 37 -10.79 -0.29 -4.34
C ARG A 37 -9.58 0.43 -4.91
N TYR A 38 -9.69 1.73 -5.18
CA TYR A 38 -8.56 2.50 -5.69
C TYR A 38 -7.38 2.52 -4.71
N ILE A 39 -7.68 2.67 -3.42
CA ILE A 39 -6.67 2.61 -2.35
C ILE A 39 -6.05 1.22 -2.26
N GLU A 40 -6.84 0.15 -2.29
CA GLU A 40 -6.35 -1.24 -2.29
C GLU A 40 -5.46 -1.54 -3.50
N GLU A 41 -5.86 -1.14 -4.70
CA GLU A 41 -5.07 -1.31 -5.92
C GLU A 41 -3.74 -0.54 -5.86
N LYS A 42 -3.77 0.71 -5.37
CA LYS A 42 -2.57 1.55 -5.27
C LYS A 42 -1.63 1.13 -4.14
N SER A 43 -2.16 0.78 -2.97
CA SER A 43 -1.39 0.30 -1.83
C SER A 43 -0.81 -1.10 -2.08
N GLY A 44 -1.54 -1.95 -2.81
CA GLY A 44 -1.08 -3.28 -3.22
C GLY A 44 0.01 -3.25 -4.30
N GLN A 45 0.03 -2.24 -5.17
CA GLN A 45 1.08 -2.08 -6.19
C GLN A 45 2.39 -1.54 -5.61
N GLY A 46 2.34 -0.52 -4.74
CA GLY A 46 3.57 0.10 -4.20
C GLY A 46 4.50 -0.88 -3.47
N HIS A 47 3.95 -1.75 -2.64
CA HIS A 47 4.76 -2.75 -1.92
C HIS A 47 5.11 -3.98 -2.75
N ARG A 48 4.35 -4.29 -3.80
CA ARG A 48 4.63 -5.47 -4.63
C ARG A 48 5.90 -5.26 -5.44
N ASP A 49 6.09 -4.06 -6.00
CA ASP A 49 7.29 -3.75 -6.78
C ASP A 49 8.53 -3.69 -5.86
N GLU A 50 8.41 -3.08 -4.67
CA GLU A 50 9.47 -3.09 -3.64
C GLU A 50 9.84 -4.52 -3.18
N LEU A 51 8.85 -5.39 -2.97
CA LEU A 51 9.08 -6.78 -2.57
C LEU A 51 9.73 -7.59 -3.71
N LEU A 52 9.36 -7.34 -4.96
CA LEU A 52 9.96 -7.97 -6.14
C LEU A 52 11.42 -7.52 -6.32
N ASP A 53 11.71 -6.24 -6.08
CA ASP A 53 13.07 -5.70 -6.09
C ASP A 53 13.93 -6.29 -4.97
N LEU A 54 13.38 -6.40 -3.75
CA LEU A 54 14.04 -7.08 -2.63
C LEU A 54 14.31 -8.57 -2.95
N LEU A 55 13.37 -9.24 -3.62
CA LEU A 55 13.54 -10.62 -4.07
C LEU A 55 14.63 -10.75 -5.13
N ALA A 56 14.74 -9.78 -6.05
CA ALA A 56 15.80 -9.73 -7.06
C ALA A 56 17.17 -9.51 -6.41
N ILE A 57 17.27 -8.62 -5.41
CA ILE A 57 18.50 -8.41 -4.61
C ILE A 57 18.86 -9.68 -3.82
N ALA A 58 17.90 -10.31 -3.15
CA ALA A 58 18.12 -11.55 -2.40
C ALA A 58 18.58 -12.71 -3.32
N ARG A 59 18.06 -12.78 -4.55
CA ARG A 59 18.50 -13.76 -5.56
C ARG A 59 19.93 -13.51 -6.04
N LYS A 60 20.33 -12.25 -6.23
CA LYS A 60 21.72 -11.87 -6.56
C LYS A 60 22.67 -12.13 -5.37
N GLY A 61 22.18 -12.00 -4.14
CA GLY A 61 22.94 -12.23 -2.90
C GLY A 61 23.03 -13.68 -2.43
N LYS A 62 22.48 -14.66 -3.16
CA LYS A 62 22.38 -16.09 -2.74
C LYS A 62 23.70 -16.77 -2.33
N HIS A 63 24.85 -16.18 -2.64
CA HIS A 63 26.16 -16.72 -2.24
C HIS A 63 26.76 -16.12 -0.96
N ILE A 64 26.13 -15.10 -0.36
CA ILE A 64 26.63 -14.46 0.87
C ILE A 64 25.81 -15.00 2.05
N LYS A 65 26.40 -15.94 2.81
CA LYS A 65 25.82 -16.40 4.09
C LYS A 65 25.89 -15.25 5.09
N GLY A 66 24.80 -14.49 5.21
CA GLY A 66 24.67 -13.44 6.22
C GLY A 66 24.73 -14.02 7.65
N PRO A 67 25.08 -13.19 8.65
CA PRO A 67 25.09 -13.62 10.05
C PRO A 67 23.68 -14.04 10.49
N LYS A 68 23.57 -15.21 11.11
CA LYS A 68 22.28 -15.78 11.57
C LYS A 68 21.73 -15.10 12.83
N ASP A 69 22.54 -14.26 13.46
CA ASP A 69 22.30 -13.63 14.76
C ASP A 69 22.17 -12.11 14.67
N LEU A 70 21.90 -11.59 13.47
CA LEU A 70 21.74 -10.15 13.20
C LEU A 70 20.72 -9.49 14.13
N SER A 71 19.60 -10.15 14.43
CA SER A 71 18.58 -9.61 15.34
C SER A 71 19.08 -9.48 16.78
N SER A 72 19.78 -10.50 17.28
CA SER A 72 20.28 -10.55 18.65
C SER A 72 21.49 -9.65 18.88
N HIS A 73 22.32 -9.44 17.85
CA HIS A 73 23.57 -8.69 17.95
C HIS A 73 23.60 -7.42 17.07
N TYR A 74 22.44 -6.89 16.67
CA TYR A 74 22.35 -5.75 15.75
C TYR A 74 23.21 -4.56 16.21
N LYS A 75 23.24 -4.26 17.51
CA LYS A 75 24.06 -3.17 18.07
C LYS A 75 25.55 -3.38 17.82
N ARG A 76 26.04 -4.62 17.96
CA ARG A 76 27.44 -4.97 17.70
C ARG A 76 27.79 -4.80 16.24
N TYR A 77 26.90 -5.21 15.33
CA TYR A 77 27.11 -5.06 13.90
C TYR A 77 27.05 -3.59 13.44
N LEU A 78 26.19 -2.77 14.04
CA LEU A 78 26.02 -1.36 13.66
C LEU A 78 27.04 -0.42 14.31
N TYR A 79 27.42 -0.67 15.56
CA TYR A 79 28.20 0.28 16.37
C TYR A 79 29.56 -0.28 16.84
N GLY A 80 29.86 -1.55 16.53
CA GLY A 80 31.06 -2.26 17.01
C GLY A 80 31.04 -2.49 18.51
N ASP A 81 32.13 -3.02 19.07
CA ASP A 81 32.32 -3.20 20.52
C ASP A 81 32.65 -1.87 21.23
N LYS A 82 32.19 -0.72 20.72
CA LYS A 82 32.31 0.54 21.43
C LYS A 82 31.38 0.47 22.64
N ARG A 83 31.99 0.29 23.82
CA ARG A 83 31.36 0.44 25.12
C ARG A 83 30.72 1.83 25.18
N LEU A 84 29.39 1.87 25.08
CA LEU A 84 28.57 2.96 25.64
C LEU A 84 28.44 2.70 27.13
#